data_AF-A0A016UDY8-F1
#
_entry.id   AF-A0A016UDY8-F1
#
_cell.length_a   1.000
_cell.length_b   1.000
_cell.length_c   1.000
_cell.angle_alpha   90.00
_cell.angle_beta   90.00
_cell.angle_gamma   90.00
#
_symmetry.space_group_name_H-M   'P 1'
#
loop_
_entity.id
_entity.type
_entity.pdbx_description
1 polymer ?
#
loop_
_entity_poly.entity_id
_entity_poly.type
_entity_poly.pdbx_seq_one_letter_code
_entity_poly.pdbx_strand_id
1 'polypeptide(L)'
;MCNEEFSQPPILSAMSVLEPVPPVQEEEVASALAKMRNGRAPGPDGLPSEIWKIAEGEGTRWLTSFFNELIAEGKLPETWTTSTTVPIWKGKGDVADCMTYRPIRLLCHTMKIFDRVLDRRL
;
A
#
# COMPACT_ATOMS: atom_id res chain seq x y z
N MET A 1 14.46 24.57 4.98
CA MET A 1 12.99 24.66 4.98
C MET A 1 12.52 24.65 3.53
N CYS A 2 12.05 23.51 3.02
CA CYS A 2 11.38 23.41 1.72
C CYS A 2 10.37 22.26 1.78
N ASN A 3 9.34 22.41 2.63
CA ASN A 3 8.11 21.64 2.49
C ASN A 3 7.12 22.54 1.75
N GLU A 4 7.29 22.69 0.43
CA GLU A 4 6.20 23.15 -0.41
C GLU A 4 5.27 21.95 -0.61
N GLU A 5 4.16 21.95 0.12
CA GLU A 5 3.04 21.06 -0.19
C GLU A 5 2.49 21.46 -1.56
N PHE A 6 2.65 20.57 -2.54
CA PHE A 6 1.99 20.70 -3.82
C PHE A 6 0.48 20.62 -3.58
N SER A 7 -0.24 21.73 -3.78
CA SER A 7 -1.70 21.75 -3.73
C SER A 7 -2.26 20.74 -4.71
N GLN A 8 -2.80 19.63 -4.22
CA GLN A 8 -3.51 18.68 -5.07
C GLN A 8 -4.76 19.38 -5.63
N PRO A 9 -5.01 19.30 -6.95
CA PRO A 9 -6.28 19.77 -7.50
C PRO A 9 -7.42 19.00 -6.82
N PRO A 10 -8.59 19.64 -6.59
CA PRO A 10 -9.73 18.93 -6.05
C PRO A 10 -10.02 17.75 -6.96
N ILE A 11 -10.03 16.55 -6.39
CA ILE A 11 -10.44 15.34 -7.09
C ILE A 11 -11.85 15.65 -7.60
N LEU A 12 -11.99 15.72 -8.93
CA LEU A 12 -13.28 15.95 -9.56
C LEU A 12 -14.19 14.84 -9.03
N SER A 13 -15.16 15.20 -8.20
CA SER A 13 -16.17 14.28 -7.71
C SER A 13 -17.03 13.88 -8.91
N ALA A 14 -16.51 12.93 -9.68
CA ALA A 14 -17.27 12.25 -10.69
C ALA A 14 -18.34 11.48 -9.94
N MET A 15 -19.59 11.94 -10.07
CA MET A 15 -20.75 11.10 -9.77
C MET A 15 -20.61 9.85 -10.64
N SER A 16 -20.12 8.76 -10.04
CA SER A 16 -20.01 7.48 -10.74
C SER A 16 -21.25 6.64 -10.44
N VAL A 17 -21.74 6.02 -11.51
CA VAL A 17 -22.96 5.24 -11.61
C VAL A 17 -22.96 4.14 -10.54
N LEU A 18 -24.08 4.05 -9.81
CA LEU A 18 -24.27 3.19 -8.64
C LEU A 18 -24.49 1.72 -9.02
N GLU A 19 -23.57 1.13 -9.79
CA GLU A 19 -23.51 -0.33 -9.86
C GLU A 19 -22.72 -0.87 -8.66
N PRO A 20 -23.21 -1.92 -7.97
CA PRO A 20 -22.47 -2.52 -6.87
C PRO A 20 -21.09 -2.98 -7.36
N VAL A 21 -20.02 -2.51 -6.70
CA VAL A 21 -18.66 -3.00 -6.98
C VAL A 21 -18.65 -4.51 -6.73
N PRO A 22 -18.27 -5.34 -7.73
CA PRO A 22 -18.26 -6.78 -7.54
C PRO A 22 -17.25 -7.16 -6.44
N PRO A 23 -17.56 -8.17 -5.61
CA PRO A 23 -16.69 -8.54 -4.51
C PRO A 23 -15.32 -9.01 -5.01
N VAL A 24 -14.28 -8.70 -4.24
CA VAL A 24 -12.92 -9.22 -4.38
C VAL A 24 -12.93 -10.73 -4.26
N GLN A 25 -12.33 -11.41 -5.22
CA GLN A 25 -12.16 -12.87 -5.25
C GLN A 25 -10.81 -13.28 -4.68
N GLU A 26 -10.75 -14.48 -4.10
CA GLU A 26 -9.50 -15.02 -3.54
C GLU A 26 -8.40 -15.16 -4.59
N GLU A 27 -8.71 -15.55 -5.83
CA GLU A 27 -7.74 -15.59 -6.93
C GLU A 27 -7.04 -14.24 -7.18
N GLU A 28 -7.77 -13.13 -7.04
CA GLU A 28 -7.20 -11.79 -7.25
C GLU A 28 -6.20 -11.47 -6.15
N VAL A 29 -6.56 -11.76 -4.90
CA VAL A 29 -5.70 -11.58 -3.72
C VAL A 29 -4.49 -12.51 -3.78
N ALA A 30 -4.69 -13.79 -4.09
CA ALA A 30 -3.61 -14.75 -4.27
C ALA A 30 -2.63 -14.29 -5.36
N SER A 31 -3.16 -13.81 -6.49
CA SER A 31 -2.33 -13.30 -7.59
C SER A 31 -1.59 -12.01 -7.22
N ALA A 32 -2.19 -11.13 -6.41
CA ALA A 32 -1.54 -9.94 -5.88
C ALA A 32 -0.42 -10.30 -4.89
N LEU A 33 -0.70 -11.22 -3.98
CA LEU A 33 0.23 -11.69 -2.95
C LEU A 33 1.44 -12.43 -3.56
N ALA A 34 1.22 -13.25 -4.59
CA ALA A 34 2.28 -13.93 -5.33
C ALA A 34 3.27 -12.94 -5.98
N LYS A 35 2.80 -11.76 -6.40
CA LYS A 35 3.63 -10.69 -6.96
C LYS A 35 4.37 -9.85 -5.92
N MET A 36 4.09 -10.01 -4.63
CA MET A 36 4.84 -9.34 -3.56
C MET A 36 6.23 -9.94 -3.44
N ARG A 37 7.26 -9.09 -3.37
CA ARG A 37 8.65 -9.53 -3.17
C ARG A 37 8.91 -9.78 -1.69
N ASN A 38 9.60 -10.88 -1.39
CA ASN A 38 10.07 -11.18 -0.04
C ASN A 38 11.29 -10.32 0.34
N GLY A 39 11.58 -10.22 1.63
CA GLY A 39 12.71 -9.51 2.20
C GLY A 39 12.59 -7.99 2.10
N ARG A 40 11.36 -7.47 2.01
CA ARG A 40 11.10 -6.03 1.97
C ARG A 40 10.85 -5.50 3.38
N ALA A 41 11.44 -4.35 3.69
CA ALA A 41 11.21 -3.67 4.97
C ALA A 41 9.71 -3.33 5.12
N PRO A 42 9.09 -3.67 6.26
CA PRO A 42 7.68 -3.39 6.50
C PRO A 42 7.41 -1.89 6.68
N GLY A 43 6.14 -1.52 6.62
CA GLY A 43 5.68 -0.18 6.95
C GLY A 43 5.65 0.08 8.46
N PRO A 44 4.99 1.17 8.89
CA PRO A 44 4.84 1.53 10.30
C PRO A 44 4.17 0.46 11.17
N ASP A 45 3.38 -0.41 10.56
CA ASP A 45 2.68 -1.53 11.21
C ASP A 45 3.59 -2.72 11.52
N GLY A 46 4.83 -2.74 11.00
CA GLY A 46 5.79 -3.82 11.22
C GLY A 46 5.43 -5.14 10.55
N LEU A 47 4.38 -5.19 9.72
CA LEU A 47 3.89 -6.42 9.09
C LEU A 47 4.48 -6.61 7.69
N PRO A 48 5.37 -7.60 7.48
CA PRO A 48 5.86 -7.95 6.15
C PRO A 48 4.79 -8.69 5.34
N SER A 49 4.94 -8.76 4.02
CA SER A 49 3.96 -9.44 3.16
C SER A 49 3.95 -10.96 3.37
N GLU A 50 5.05 -11.47 3.91
CA GLU A 50 5.34 -12.87 4.15
C GLU A 50 4.42 -13.47 5.20
N ILE A 51 3.89 -12.67 6.13
CA ILE A 51 2.92 -13.17 7.13
C ILE A 51 1.69 -13.78 6.45
N TRP A 52 1.22 -13.13 5.37
CA TRP A 52 0.08 -13.59 4.58
C TRP A 52 0.42 -14.82 3.74
N LYS A 53 1.68 -14.92 3.28
CA LYS A 53 2.17 -16.09 2.53
C LYS A 53 2.33 -17.31 3.43
N ILE A 54 2.83 -17.12 4.64
CA ILE A 54 2.98 -18.17 5.66
C ILE A 54 1.62 -18.66 6.12
N ALA A 55 0.63 -17.78 6.21
CA ALA A 55 -0.75 -18.15 6.50
C ALA A 55 -1.47 -18.82 5.31
N GLU A 56 -0.82 -18.95 4.15
CA GLU A 56 -1.30 -19.64 2.96
C GLU A 56 -2.76 -19.28 2.58
N GLY A 57 -3.62 -20.28 2.41
CA GLY A 57 -5.03 -20.09 2.04
C GLY A 57 -5.83 -19.35 3.12
N GLU A 58 -5.48 -19.48 4.40
CA GLU A 58 -6.11 -18.70 5.48
C GLU A 58 -5.77 -17.21 5.37
N GLY A 59 -4.51 -16.89 5.08
CA GLY A 59 -4.07 -15.52 4.85
C GLY A 59 -4.80 -14.88 3.67
N THR A 60 -4.95 -15.64 2.57
CA THR A 60 -5.67 -15.18 1.37
C THR A 60 -7.15 -14.94 1.68
N ARG A 61 -7.82 -15.90 2.33
CA ARG A 61 -9.24 -15.77 2.74
C ARG A 61 -9.46 -14.56 3.65
N TRP A 62 -8.62 -14.40 4.66
CA TRP A 62 -8.72 -13.29 5.60
C TRP A 62 -8.56 -11.95 4.88
N LEU A 63 -7.55 -11.81 4.01
CA LEU A 63 -7.34 -10.60 3.22
C LEU A 63 -8.51 -10.32 2.28
N THR A 64 -9.08 -11.33 1.64
CA THR A 64 -10.25 -11.18 0.77
C THR A 64 -11.46 -10.65 1.55
N SER A 65 -11.77 -11.23 2.71
CA SER A 65 -12.85 -10.74 3.58
C SER A 65 -12.59 -9.30 4.01
N PHE A 66 -11.38 -9.02 4.49
CA PHE A 66 -10.97 -7.70 4.93
C PHE A 66 -11.10 -6.65 3.81
N PHE A 67 -10.64 -6.94 2.59
CA PHE A 67 -10.75 -6.00 1.46
C PHE A 67 -12.19 -5.75 1.04
N ASN A 68 -13.05 -6.77 1.08
CA ASN A 68 -14.47 -6.59 0.82
C ASN A 68 -15.15 -5.72 1.89
N GLU A 69 -14.76 -5.85 3.16
CA GLU A 69 -15.21 -4.95 4.24
C GLU A 69 -14.76 -3.51 3.98
N LEU A 70 -13.50 -3.27 3.60
CA LEU A 70 -13.01 -1.92 3.28
C LEU A 70 -13.78 -1.27 2.13
N ILE A 71 -14.12 -2.05 1.08
CA ILE A 71 -14.90 -1.58 -0.07
C ILE A 71 -16.35 -1.27 0.36
N ALA A 72 -16.96 -2.15 1.16
CA ALA A 72 -18.34 -1.98 1.62
C ALA A 72 -18.49 -0.77 2.56
N GLU A 73 -17.52 -0.55 3.44
CA GLU A 73 -17.53 0.58 4.39
C GLU A 73 -17.02 1.88 3.77
N GLY A 74 -16.24 1.80 2.69
CA GLY A 74 -15.56 2.96 2.08
C GLY A 74 -14.52 3.60 3.00
N LYS A 75 -13.98 2.85 3.96
CA LYS A 75 -13.02 3.32 4.96
C LYS A 75 -11.75 2.50 4.92
N LEU A 76 -10.60 3.17 4.94
CA LEU A 76 -9.29 2.53 5.01
C LEU A 76 -8.75 2.58 6.45
N PRO A 77 -7.87 1.64 6.85
CA PRO A 77 -7.20 1.71 8.14
C PRO A 77 -6.37 2.99 8.27
N GLU A 78 -6.40 3.62 9.44
CA GLU A 78 -5.64 4.84 9.71
C GLU A 78 -4.13 4.64 9.47
N THR A 79 -3.61 3.45 9.80
CA THR A 79 -2.20 3.10 9.57
C THR A 79 -1.78 3.21 8.11
N TRP A 80 -2.70 3.05 7.14
CA TRP A 80 -2.43 3.17 5.71
C TRP A 80 -2.22 4.63 5.27
N THR A 81 -2.63 5.60 6.08
CA THR A 81 -2.41 7.03 5.80
C THR A 81 -1.01 7.51 6.17
N THR A 82 -0.22 6.67 6.85
CA THR A 82 1.11 7.01 7.37
C THR A 82 2.22 6.20 6.71
N SER A 83 3.46 6.70 6.77
CA SER A 83 4.62 6.00 6.24
C SER A 83 5.88 6.33 7.05
N THR A 84 6.83 5.40 7.10
CA THR A 84 8.16 5.66 7.66
C THR A 84 9.09 6.13 6.56
N THR A 85 9.67 7.33 6.69
CA THR A 85 10.65 7.85 5.73
C THR A 85 12.07 7.54 6.21
N VAL A 86 12.82 6.78 5.41
CA VAL A 86 14.22 6.42 5.69
C VAL A 86 15.12 7.10 4.63
N PRO A 87 16.08 7.95 5.03
CA PRO A 87 17.04 8.52 4.11
C PRO A 87 18.12 7.48 3.74
N ILE A 88 18.35 7.25 2.44
CA ILE A 88 19.42 6.38 1.95
C ILE A 88 20.48 7.22 1.22
N TRP A 89 21.73 7.13 1.67
CA TRP A 89 22.83 7.85 1.06
C TRP A 89 23.08 7.42 -0.40
N LYS A 90 23.31 8.38 -1.29
CA LYS A 90 23.50 8.15 -2.74
C LYS A 90 24.82 7.46 -3.10
N GLY A 91 25.72 7.24 -2.15
CA GLY A 91 27.05 6.68 -2.40
C GLY A 91 28.07 7.69 -2.93
N LYS A 92 27.73 9.00 -2.91
CA LYS A 92 28.58 10.08 -3.43
C LYS A 92 28.27 11.42 -2.77
N GLY A 93 29.28 12.29 -2.73
CA GLY A 93 29.20 13.60 -2.08
C GLY A 93 29.43 13.52 -0.57
N ASP A 94 29.23 14.64 0.12
CA ASP A 94 29.36 14.75 1.57
C ASP A 94 28.21 14.04 2.30
N VAL A 95 28.55 13.24 3.31
CA VAL A 95 27.61 12.52 4.18
C VAL A 95 26.83 13.48 5.09
N ALA A 96 27.37 14.67 5.37
CA ALA A 96 26.72 15.71 6.16
C ALA A 96 25.68 16.52 5.35
N ASP A 97 25.76 16.50 4.01
CA ASP A 97 24.82 17.19 3.14
C ASP A 97 23.55 16.34 2.94
N CYS A 98 22.40 16.84 3.39
CA CYS A 98 21.13 16.14 3.27
C CYS A 98 20.70 15.90 1.81
N MET A 99 21.19 16.71 0.86
CA MET A 99 20.91 16.56 -0.57
C MET A 99 21.60 15.33 -1.17
N THR A 100 22.57 14.73 -0.49
CA THR A 100 23.21 13.49 -0.92
C THR A 100 22.43 12.23 -0.56
N TYR A 101 21.24 12.37 0.04
CA TYR A 101 20.34 11.25 0.36
C TYR A 101 19.14 11.16 -0.59
N ARG A 102 18.56 9.97 -0.67
CA ARG A 102 17.26 9.71 -1.31
C ARG A 102 16.27 9.31 -0.22
N PRO A 103 15.15 10.02 -0.04
CA PRO A 103 14.12 9.57 0.89
C PRO A 103 13.41 8.35 0.30
N ILE A 104 13.26 7.28 1.10
CA ILE A 104 12.42 6.13 0.77
C ILE A 104 11.28 6.05 1.77
N ARG A 105 10.05 5.96 1.28
CA ARG A 105 8.86 5.75 2.11
C ARG A 105 8.54 4.27 2.23
N LEU A 106 8.48 3.78 3.47
CA LEU A 106 8.00 2.46 3.80
C LEU A 106 6.51 2.56 4.13
N LEU A 107 5.70 1.89 3.31
CA LEU A 107 4.24 1.85 3.42
C LEU A 107 3.80 0.46 3.87
N CYS A 108 2.63 0.38 4.53
CA CYS A 108 1.97 -0.87 4.90
C CYS A 108 1.95 -1.85 3.73
N HIS A 109 2.34 -3.11 3.96
CA HIS A 109 2.34 -4.11 2.91
C HIS A 109 0.95 -4.60 2.54
N THR A 110 0.04 -4.67 3.51
CA THR A 110 -1.36 -5.02 3.27
C THR A 110 -2.04 -4.00 2.35
N MET A 111 -1.76 -2.70 2.55
CA MET A 111 -2.18 -1.64 1.63
C MET A 111 -1.66 -1.88 0.21
N LYS A 112 -0.37 -2.16 0.04
CA LYS A 112 0.21 -2.44 -1.27
C LYS A 112 -0.39 -3.66 -1.96
N ILE A 113 -0.84 -4.66 -1.19
CA ILE A 113 -1.55 -5.82 -1.73
C ILE A 113 -2.93 -5.38 -2.23
N PHE A 114 -3.65 -4.58 -1.46
CA PHE A 114 -4.95 -4.02 -1.86
C PHE A 114 -4.82 -3.15 -3.12
N ASP A 115 -3.86 -2.23 -3.17
CA ASP A 115 -3.59 -1.41 -4.35
C ASP A 115 -3.38 -2.26 -5.61
N ARG A 116 -2.66 -3.40 -5.49
CA ARG A 116 -2.44 -4.33 -6.60
C ARG A 116 -3.69 -5.07 -7.05
N VAL A 117 -4.64 -5.31 -6.15
CA VAL A 117 -5.95 -5.88 -6.50
C VAL A 117 -6.73 -4.84 -7.29
N LEU A 118 -6.80 -3.60 -6.80
CA LEU A 118 -7.50 -2.51 -7.47
C LEU A 118 -6.91 -2.17 -8.84
N ASP A 119 -5.59 -2.10 -8.95
CA ASP A 119 -4.86 -1.81 -10.20
C ASP A 119 -5.13 -2.84 -11.31
N ARG A 120 -5.61 -4.05 -10.97
CA ARG A 120 -6.04 -5.04 -11.99
C ARG A 120 -7.50 -4.96 -12.37
N ARG A 121 -8.31 -4.25 -11.58
CA ARG A 121 -9.75 -4.07 -11.81
C ARG A 121 -10.06 -2.81 -12.62
N LEU A 122 -9.10 -1.88 -12.68
CA LEU A 122 -9.14 -0.64 -13.46
C LEU A 122 -8.48 -0.86 -14.83
#